data_AF-A0A7X9UIV0-F1
#
_entry.id   AF-A0A7X9UIV0-F1
#
_cell.length_a   1.000
_cell.length_b   1.000
_cell.length_c   1.000
_cell.angle_alpha   90.00
_cell.angle_beta   90.00
_cell.angle_gamma   90.00
#
_symmetry.space_group_name_H-M   'P 1'
#
loop_
_entity.id
_entity.type
_entity.pdbx_description
1 polymer ?
#
loop_
_entity_poly.entity_id
_entity_poly.type
_entity_poly.pdbx_seq_one_letter_code
_entity_poly.pdbx_strand_id
1 'polypeptide(L)'
;MKSRTGRQRRMVVMLSSLMICGALLAACQNGTEESQDPNGTGNTQQESDGTTVHFTEDKGTDGDNTGGDDTSASGNSGEGTDSESDNGSSGEEQDSSDDGNGATTEDPLMEKRSISALQTTIDAQSVVTNAESMTVIVNKQRSLPEGYEPDDLVEPNVPFSFDEPHEKRHMRKEAAEALEKLFAGAKADGIELRAVSGYRSYQRQVSIYNNNVKTKGQEYTDRVSSVPGRSEHQTGLAIDVSSPSVGNVLEEVFGTSKEGQWLAEHAAEYGYVIRYLQGEEDTTGYVYEPWHIRYIGTDLALDVAKSGLTLEEYFDEANIKL
;
A
#
# COMPACT_ATOMS: atom_id res chain seq x y z
N MET A 1 -35.17 14.41 -19.01
CA MET A 1 -35.28 12.94 -18.88
C MET A 1 -34.11 12.29 -19.61
N LYS A 2 -33.06 11.89 -18.89
CA LYS A 2 -32.07 10.89 -19.34
C LYS A 2 -31.74 10.04 -18.12
N SER A 3 -32.03 8.75 -18.22
CA SER A 3 -31.98 7.76 -17.14
C SER A 3 -30.53 7.40 -16.78
N ARG A 4 -30.21 7.44 -15.49
CA ARG A 4 -29.01 6.79 -14.93
C ARG A 4 -29.34 5.33 -14.66
N THR A 5 -28.67 4.41 -15.35
CA THR A 5 -28.64 2.98 -15.00
C THR A 5 -27.56 2.77 -13.95
N GLY A 6 -27.98 2.58 -12.70
CA GLY A 6 -27.11 2.13 -11.61
C GLY A 6 -26.78 0.66 -11.79
N ARG A 7 -25.48 0.32 -11.80
CA ARG A 7 -24.99 -1.06 -11.84
C ARG A 7 -24.91 -1.55 -10.39
N GLN A 8 -25.93 -2.27 -9.92
CA GLN A 8 -25.84 -2.99 -8.65
C GLN A 8 -24.92 -4.21 -8.86
N ARG A 9 -23.75 -4.21 -8.22
CA ARG A 9 -22.91 -5.42 -8.09
C ARG A 9 -23.53 -6.29 -6.99
N ARG A 10 -23.98 -7.50 -7.37
CA ARG A 10 -24.44 -8.53 -6.43
C ARG A 10 -23.23 -9.23 -5.82
N MET A 11 -23.10 -9.16 -4.51
CA MET A 11 -22.21 -10.01 -3.70
C MET A 11 -22.62 -11.48 -3.89
N VAL A 12 -21.71 -12.33 -4.37
CA VAL A 12 -21.88 -13.78 -4.36
C VAL A 12 -20.91 -14.34 -3.33
N VAL A 13 -21.44 -14.73 -2.17
CA VAL A 13 -20.73 -15.55 -1.18
C VAL A 13 -20.97 -17.01 -1.57
N MET A 14 -19.93 -17.74 -1.98
CA MET A 14 -20.00 -19.20 -2.11
C MET A 14 -19.41 -19.87 -0.86
N LEU A 15 -20.29 -20.33 0.03
CA LEU A 15 -20.00 -21.47 0.90
C LEU A 15 -20.30 -22.75 0.13
N SER A 16 -19.37 -23.70 0.12
CA SER A 16 -19.64 -25.09 -0.28
C SER A 16 -18.65 -26.04 0.40
N SER A 17 -19.06 -26.60 1.53
CA SER A 17 -18.56 -27.88 2.04
C SER A 17 -19.53 -28.98 1.60
N LEU A 18 -19.07 -30.05 0.93
CA LEU A 18 -19.34 -31.44 1.35
C LEU A 18 -18.66 -32.48 0.44
N MET A 19 -18.14 -33.51 1.12
CA MET A 19 -17.62 -34.80 0.68
C MET A 19 -18.40 -35.47 -0.47
N ILE A 20 -17.68 -36.22 -1.33
CA ILE A 20 -18.07 -37.59 -1.71
C ILE A 20 -16.81 -38.49 -1.79
N CYS A 21 -16.94 -39.63 -1.11
CA CYS A 21 -16.05 -40.78 -1.01
C CYS A 21 -16.20 -41.69 -2.24
N GLY A 22 -15.14 -42.42 -2.65
CA GLY A 22 -15.28 -43.45 -3.69
C GLY A 22 -13.96 -44.03 -4.19
N ALA A 23 -13.46 -45.05 -3.49
CA ALA A 23 -12.37 -45.91 -3.93
C ALA A 23 -12.74 -46.74 -5.17
N LEU A 24 -11.76 -47.09 -6.03
CA LEU A 24 -11.53 -48.48 -6.46
C LEU A 24 -10.26 -48.64 -7.31
N LEU A 25 -9.75 -49.87 -7.20
CA LEU A 25 -8.43 -50.41 -7.55
C LEU A 25 -8.18 -50.65 -9.04
N ALA A 26 -6.89 -50.99 -9.29
CA ALA A 26 -6.33 -51.93 -10.28
C ALA A 26 -5.60 -51.24 -11.45
N ALA A 27 -4.26 -51.21 -11.43
CA ALA A 27 -3.32 -52.27 -11.79
C ALA A 27 -3.18 -52.46 -13.31
N CYS A 28 -2.00 -52.16 -13.86
CA CYS A 28 -1.11 -53.11 -14.56
C CYS A 28 0.09 -52.39 -15.22
N GLN A 29 1.29 -52.75 -14.73
CA GLN A 29 2.47 -53.23 -15.47
C GLN A 29 3.01 -52.52 -16.73
N ASN A 30 4.24 -52.01 -16.54
CA ASN A 30 5.51 -52.35 -17.22
C ASN A 30 5.69 -52.29 -18.75
N GLY A 31 6.82 -51.66 -19.11
CA GLY A 31 7.58 -51.82 -20.36
C GLY A 31 7.42 -50.59 -21.27
N THR A 32 8.43 -49.91 -21.76
CA THR A 32 9.84 -50.26 -22.05
C THR A 32 10.64 -48.97 -22.26
N GLU A 33 11.91 -48.98 -21.86
CA GLU A 33 12.94 -48.02 -22.28
C GLU A 33 13.16 -48.11 -23.80
N GLU A 34 13.35 -46.98 -24.50
CA GLU A 34 14.57 -46.71 -25.28
C GLU A 34 14.57 -45.26 -25.82
N SER A 35 15.77 -44.67 -25.78
CA SER A 35 16.17 -43.32 -26.19
C SER A 35 15.99 -43.02 -27.68
N GLN A 36 15.72 -41.74 -28.02
CA GLN A 36 16.49 -40.92 -28.99
C GLN A 36 15.82 -39.56 -29.24
N ASP A 37 16.51 -38.48 -28.85
CA ASP A 37 16.44 -37.15 -29.47
C ASP A 37 17.24 -37.17 -30.81
N PRO A 38 17.14 -36.19 -31.76
CA PRO A 38 16.52 -34.87 -31.67
C PRO A 38 15.76 -34.36 -32.94
N ASN A 39 15.07 -33.23 -32.76
CA ASN A 39 14.82 -32.16 -33.74
C ASN A 39 13.74 -32.38 -34.83
N GLY A 40 12.63 -31.63 -34.72
CA GLY A 40 11.60 -31.56 -35.75
C GLY A 40 10.41 -30.65 -35.42
N THR A 41 10.65 -29.34 -35.51
CA THR A 41 9.69 -28.29 -35.92
C THR A 41 8.23 -28.31 -35.44
N GLY A 42 7.88 -27.24 -34.72
CA GLY A 42 6.67 -26.46 -34.99
C GLY A 42 5.45 -26.82 -34.17
N ASN A 43 5.12 -25.98 -33.19
CA ASN A 43 3.73 -25.58 -33.06
C ASN A 43 3.60 -24.18 -32.46
N THR A 44 2.90 -23.33 -33.21
CA THR A 44 2.33 -22.06 -32.81
C THR A 44 1.33 -22.32 -31.68
N GLN A 45 1.49 -21.66 -30.53
CA GLN A 45 0.37 -21.50 -29.59
C GLN A 45 0.56 -20.25 -28.73
N GLN A 46 -0.21 -19.23 -29.14
CA GLN A 46 -1.03 -18.38 -28.28
C GLN A 46 -0.30 -17.60 -27.19
N GLU A 47 0.07 -16.37 -27.53
CA GLU A 47 0.40 -15.31 -26.59
C GLU A 47 -0.79 -15.09 -25.65
N SER A 48 -0.65 -15.49 -24.39
CA SER A 48 -1.34 -14.88 -23.28
C SER A 48 -0.44 -13.76 -22.77
N ASP A 49 -0.87 -12.52 -23.01
CA ASP A 49 -0.25 -11.28 -22.58
C ASP A 49 -0.35 -11.15 -21.05
N GLY A 50 0.48 -11.93 -20.35
CA GLY A 50 0.74 -11.82 -18.93
C GLY A 50 2.14 -11.26 -18.76
N THR A 51 2.28 -9.94 -18.87
CA THR A 51 3.57 -9.28 -18.57
C THR A 51 3.88 -9.48 -17.09
N THR A 52 4.65 -10.53 -16.78
CA THR A 52 5.27 -10.69 -15.46
C THR A 52 6.32 -9.58 -15.32
N VAL A 53 6.05 -8.61 -14.46
CA VAL A 53 6.99 -7.55 -14.11
C VAL A 53 7.97 -8.08 -13.07
N HIS A 54 9.14 -8.53 -13.52
CA HIS A 54 10.27 -8.74 -12.62
C HIS A 54 10.92 -7.40 -12.29
N PHE A 55 10.67 -6.90 -11.08
CA PHE A 55 11.48 -5.86 -10.47
C PHE A 55 12.79 -6.50 -10.01
N THR A 56 13.82 -6.43 -10.84
CA THR A 56 15.18 -6.71 -10.36
C THR A 56 15.57 -5.61 -9.38
N GLU A 57 15.74 -5.97 -8.11
CA GLU A 57 16.29 -5.09 -7.08
C GLU A 57 17.58 -4.43 -7.57
N ASP A 58 17.61 -3.10 -7.52
CA ASP A 58 18.82 -2.33 -7.74
C ASP A 58 19.78 -2.58 -6.57
N LYS A 59 20.79 -3.43 -6.79
CA LYS A 59 21.92 -3.63 -5.86
C LYS A 59 22.99 -2.56 -6.05
N GLY A 60 22.58 -1.29 -6.07
CA GLY A 60 23.47 -0.14 -6.16
C GLY A 60 24.15 0.13 -4.81
N THR A 61 25.45 -0.16 -4.73
CA THR A 61 26.34 0.34 -3.67
C THR A 61 26.74 1.77 -4.00
N ASP A 62 26.23 2.75 -3.25
CA ASP A 62 26.66 4.14 -3.33
C ASP A 62 27.50 4.52 -2.10
N GLY A 63 28.72 4.96 -2.36
CA GLY A 63 29.74 5.26 -1.36
C GLY A 63 29.44 6.58 -0.63
N ASP A 64 29.33 6.48 0.69
CA ASP A 64 29.12 7.63 1.57
C ASP A 64 30.47 8.22 2.02
N ASN A 65 30.60 9.53 1.88
CA ASN A 65 31.79 10.30 2.22
C ASN A 65 31.54 11.01 3.55
N THR A 66 32.05 10.41 4.63
CA THR A 66 31.92 10.89 6.00
C THR A 66 32.69 12.19 6.24
N GLY A 67 32.02 13.18 6.82
CA GLY A 67 32.64 14.33 7.49
C GLY A 67 31.95 14.55 8.84
N GLY A 68 32.66 14.26 9.93
CA GLY A 68 32.19 14.49 11.31
C GLY A 68 32.48 15.90 11.81
N ASP A 69 31.81 16.30 12.89
CA ASP A 69 32.45 16.55 14.20
C ASP A 69 31.43 16.81 15.32
N ASP A 70 31.59 16.06 16.41
CA ASP A 70 31.60 16.42 17.84
C ASP A 70 30.83 17.65 18.38
N THR A 71 29.97 17.45 19.41
CA THR A 71 30.34 17.65 20.84
C THR A 71 29.16 17.62 21.85
N SER A 72 29.39 16.89 22.95
CA SER A 72 29.16 17.23 24.38
C SER A 72 27.77 17.27 25.05
N ALA A 73 27.47 16.17 25.76
CA ALA A 73 27.48 16.00 27.24
C ALA A 73 26.59 16.81 28.23
N SER A 74 26.22 16.07 29.30
CA SER A 74 25.58 16.40 30.59
C SER A 74 24.04 16.57 30.58
N GLY A 75 23.26 15.96 31.48
CA GLY A 75 23.53 15.16 32.67
C GLY A 75 22.35 15.29 33.65
N ASN A 76 22.11 14.23 34.43
CA ASN A 76 21.51 14.18 35.76
C ASN A 76 20.07 13.62 35.97
N SER A 77 20.08 12.39 36.51
CA SER A 77 19.30 11.72 37.58
C SER A 77 17.94 12.22 38.10
N GLY A 78 17.09 11.22 38.42
CA GLY A 78 15.97 11.29 39.37
C GLY A 78 15.16 9.97 39.41
N GLU A 79 15.47 9.10 40.38
CA GLU A 79 14.65 7.94 40.79
C GLU A 79 13.40 8.37 41.59
N GLY A 80 12.33 7.56 41.58
CA GLY A 80 11.20 7.72 42.49
C GLY A 80 9.96 6.87 42.17
N THR A 81 9.96 5.67 42.72
CA THR A 81 8.96 4.60 42.91
C THR A 81 7.48 4.92 43.26
N ASP A 82 6.63 3.98 42.82
CA ASP A 82 5.53 3.27 43.51
C ASP A 82 4.03 3.71 43.49
N SER A 83 3.25 2.71 43.04
CA SER A 83 2.01 2.13 43.59
C SER A 83 0.61 2.72 43.36
N GLU A 84 -0.15 1.91 42.60
CA GLU A 84 -1.41 1.23 42.97
C GLU A 84 -2.75 1.99 43.02
N SER A 85 -3.63 1.53 42.11
CA SER A 85 -4.92 0.86 42.37
C SER A 85 -6.09 1.66 42.97
N ASP A 86 -7.15 1.84 42.17
CA ASP A 86 -8.37 1.01 42.17
C ASP A 86 -9.71 1.78 42.12
N ASN A 87 -10.62 1.16 41.37
CA ASN A 87 -12.07 1.07 41.55
C ASN A 87 -13.02 2.24 41.18
N GLY A 88 -13.85 1.98 40.17
CA GLY A 88 -15.24 1.61 40.46
C GLY A 88 -16.39 2.56 40.11
N SER A 89 -17.15 2.14 39.08
CA SER A 89 -18.62 2.04 39.08
C SER A 89 -19.52 3.24 38.66
N SER A 90 -20.10 3.08 37.46
CA SER A 90 -21.53 3.09 37.10
C SER A 90 -22.52 4.12 37.66
N GLY A 91 -23.30 4.74 36.77
CA GLY A 91 -24.61 5.32 37.08
C GLY A 91 -25.31 5.84 35.82
N GLU A 92 -26.47 5.26 35.51
CA GLU A 92 -27.28 5.39 34.29
C GLU A 92 -28.06 6.71 34.14
N GLU A 93 -28.33 7.02 32.87
CA GLU A 93 -29.49 7.66 32.22
C GLU A 93 -30.53 8.46 33.05
N GLN A 94 -30.83 9.69 32.61
CA GLN A 94 -32.21 10.04 32.27
C GLN A 94 -32.37 11.24 31.31
N ASP A 95 -33.28 10.99 30.37
CA ASP A 95 -33.96 11.78 29.34
C ASP A 95 -34.40 13.22 29.69
N SER A 96 -34.23 14.14 28.74
CA SER A 96 -35.19 15.23 28.51
C SER A 96 -35.12 15.78 27.08
N SER A 97 -36.28 15.81 26.46
CA SER A 97 -36.66 16.29 25.12
C SER A 97 -36.44 17.78 24.82
N ASP A 98 -36.41 18.05 23.50
CA ASP A 98 -36.83 19.28 22.80
C ASP A 98 -35.73 20.35 22.57
N ASP A 99 -35.28 20.52 21.32
CA ASP A 99 -35.77 21.60 20.45
C ASP A 99 -35.10 21.55 19.07
N GLY A 100 -35.85 21.89 18.02
CA GLY A 100 -35.38 21.89 16.65
C GLY A 100 -34.31 22.94 16.39
N ASN A 101 -33.08 22.49 16.13
CA ASN A 101 -32.10 23.27 15.39
C ASN A 101 -31.51 22.35 14.31
N GLY A 102 -31.82 22.64 13.05
CA GLY A 102 -31.20 22.00 11.90
C GLY A 102 -29.75 22.43 11.75
N ALA A 103 -28.91 22.02 12.71
CA ALA A 103 -27.48 21.94 12.51
C ALA A 103 -27.27 20.67 11.69
N THR A 104 -26.89 20.83 10.43
CA THR A 104 -26.23 19.74 9.71
C THR A 104 -25.02 19.36 10.54
N THR A 105 -25.09 18.23 11.26
CA THR A 105 -23.90 17.59 11.82
C THR A 105 -23.07 17.24 10.60
N GLU A 106 -22.10 18.08 10.26
CA GLU A 106 -21.17 17.80 9.17
C GLU A 106 -20.46 16.49 9.54
N ASP A 107 -20.62 15.47 8.70
CA ASP A 107 -19.92 14.20 8.85
C ASP A 107 -18.41 14.50 8.79
N PRO A 108 -17.64 14.25 9.87
CA PRO A 108 -16.22 14.60 9.91
C PRO A 108 -15.41 13.94 8.79
N LEU A 109 -15.84 12.76 8.30
CA LEU A 109 -15.21 12.11 7.16
C LEU A 109 -15.49 12.87 5.86
N MET A 110 -16.71 13.38 5.70
CA MET A 110 -17.07 14.19 4.54
C MET A 110 -16.26 15.48 4.49
N GLU A 111 -16.05 16.17 5.61
CA GLU A 111 -15.19 17.35 5.67
C GLU A 111 -13.74 17.01 5.25
N LYS A 112 -13.17 15.94 5.82
CA LYS A 112 -11.82 15.46 5.46
C LYS A 112 -11.70 15.12 3.97
N ARG A 113 -12.71 14.45 3.40
CA ARG A 113 -12.77 14.15 1.97
C ARG A 113 -12.84 15.43 1.13
N SER A 114 -13.71 16.38 1.49
CA SER A 114 -13.87 17.64 0.77
C SER A 114 -12.60 18.50 0.76
N ILE A 115 -11.89 18.60 1.89
CA ILE A 115 -10.61 19.33 1.96
C ILE A 115 -9.53 18.65 1.12
N SER A 116 -9.60 17.32 0.98
CA SER A 116 -8.65 16.50 0.23
C SER A 116 -9.07 16.25 -1.22
N ALA A 117 -10.16 16.87 -1.69
CA ALA A 117 -10.73 16.59 -2.99
C ALA A 117 -9.71 16.84 -4.11
N LEU A 118 -9.65 15.95 -5.10
CA LEU A 118 -8.58 16.00 -6.11
C LEU A 118 -8.64 17.28 -6.94
N GLN A 119 -9.82 17.73 -7.30
CA GLN A 119 -9.99 18.91 -8.15
C GLN A 119 -9.64 20.23 -7.44
N THR A 120 -9.73 20.29 -6.09
CA THR A 120 -9.35 21.48 -5.31
C THR A 120 -7.87 21.51 -4.91
N THR A 121 -7.21 20.36 -4.88
CA THR A 121 -5.85 20.19 -4.33
C THR A 121 -4.77 20.14 -5.40
N ILE A 122 -5.01 20.74 -6.57
CA ILE A 122 -4.10 20.73 -7.72
C ILE A 122 -4.05 22.11 -8.39
N ASP A 123 -2.88 22.52 -8.87
CA ASP A 123 -2.71 23.75 -9.63
C ASP A 123 -2.87 23.54 -11.15
N ALA A 124 -2.71 24.62 -11.92
CA ALA A 124 -2.84 24.61 -13.38
C ALA A 124 -1.73 23.81 -14.10
N GLN A 125 -0.63 23.47 -13.40
CA GLN A 125 0.51 22.69 -13.88
C GLN A 125 0.44 21.23 -13.42
N SER A 126 -0.68 20.82 -12.82
CA SER A 126 -0.89 19.49 -12.26
C SER A 126 0.00 19.16 -11.05
N VAL A 127 0.46 20.19 -10.33
CA VAL A 127 1.21 20.06 -9.08
C VAL A 127 0.21 20.09 -7.92
N VAL A 128 0.38 19.18 -6.96
CA VAL A 128 -0.47 19.14 -5.77
C VAL A 128 -0.20 20.36 -4.87
N THR A 129 -1.25 20.94 -4.33
CA THR A 129 -1.15 22.14 -3.46
C THR A 129 -1.12 21.81 -1.96
N ASN A 130 -1.31 20.54 -1.62
CA ASN A 130 -1.42 20.03 -0.25
C ASN A 130 -0.35 18.95 0.04
N ALA A 131 0.89 19.15 -0.43
CA ALA A 131 1.96 18.15 -0.40
C ALA A 131 2.22 17.55 0.99
N GLU A 132 2.06 18.33 2.07
CA GLU A 132 2.25 17.88 3.46
C GLU A 132 1.05 17.10 4.04
N SER A 133 -0.07 17.00 3.34
CA SER A 133 -1.25 16.30 3.83
C SER A 133 -1.04 14.78 3.84
N MET A 134 -1.51 14.09 4.89
CA MET A 134 -1.57 12.62 4.92
C MET A 134 -2.44 12.04 3.78
N THR A 135 -3.36 12.85 3.25
CA THR A 135 -4.27 12.50 2.15
C THR A 135 -3.78 12.96 0.77
N VAL A 136 -2.55 13.49 0.64
CA VAL A 136 -2.03 13.94 -0.66
C VAL A 136 -2.05 12.81 -1.70
N ILE A 137 -2.71 13.00 -2.83
CA ILE A 137 -2.72 11.99 -3.90
C ILE A 137 -1.78 12.43 -5.02
N VAL A 138 -0.76 11.61 -5.27
CA VAL A 138 0.16 11.74 -6.39
C VAL A 138 0.01 10.51 -7.27
N ASN A 139 0.04 10.71 -8.59
CA ASN A 139 -0.17 9.64 -9.56
C ASN A 139 0.35 10.06 -10.93
N LYS A 140 0.00 9.33 -11.99
CA LYS A 140 0.46 9.63 -13.36
C LYS A 140 0.07 11.04 -13.83
N GLN A 141 -0.92 11.68 -13.23
CA GLN A 141 -1.40 13.02 -13.59
C GLN A 141 -0.99 14.10 -12.59
N ARG A 142 -0.76 13.74 -11.32
CA ARG A 142 -0.54 14.68 -10.20
C ARG A 142 0.88 14.55 -9.65
N SER A 143 1.66 15.63 -9.70
CA SER A 143 3.05 15.65 -9.19
C SER A 143 3.20 16.41 -7.88
N LEU A 144 4.20 16.05 -7.10
CA LEU A 144 4.71 16.83 -5.97
C LEU A 144 5.38 18.13 -6.46
N PRO A 145 5.42 19.17 -5.61
CA PRO A 145 6.24 20.35 -5.87
C PRO A 145 7.71 20.02 -6.06
N GLU A 146 8.41 20.83 -6.84
CA GLU A 146 9.85 20.72 -6.99
C GLU A 146 10.55 20.85 -5.62
N GLY A 147 11.51 19.96 -5.35
CA GLY A 147 12.26 19.95 -4.09
C GLY A 147 11.48 19.42 -2.88
N TYR A 148 10.26 18.90 -3.06
CA TYR A 148 9.50 18.31 -1.97
C TYR A 148 10.24 17.11 -1.34
N GLU A 149 10.45 17.19 -0.04
CA GLU A 149 10.97 16.15 0.84
C GLU A 149 10.29 16.34 2.22
N PRO A 150 9.67 15.29 2.79
CA PRO A 150 9.07 15.42 4.12
C PRO A 150 10.13 15.68 5.20
N ASP A 151 9.82 16.55 6.16
CA ASP A 151 10.73 16.92 7.25
C ASP A 151 10.64 16.01 8.48
N ASP A 152 9.70 15.05 8.47
CA ASP A 152 9.36 14.14 9.57
C ASP A 152 9.65 12.66 9.25
N LEU A 153 10.60 12.39 8.37
CA LEU A 153 11.03 11.05 8.01
C LEU A 153 11.73 10.34 9.18
N VAL A 154 11.29 9.13 9.50
CA VAL A 154 11.86 8.24 10.52
C VAL A 154 11.91 6.80 10.01
N GLU A 155 12.80 5.99 10.58
CA GLU A 155 12.80 4.55 10.36
C GLU A 155 11.79 3.86 11.31
N PRO A 156 10.76 3.17 10.80
CA PRO A 156 9.84 2.41 11.64
C PRO A 156 10.55 1.20 12.24
N ASN A 157 10.20 0.86 13.48
CA ASN A 157 10.72 -0.31 14.19
C ASN A 157 10.02 -1.60 13.74
N VAL A 158 10.23 -1.98 12.48
CA VAL A 158 9.71 -3.20 11.85
C VAL A 158 10.83 -3.96 11.14
N PRO A 159 10.73 -5.29 10.99
CA PRO A 159 11.72 -6.03 10.22
C PRO A 159 11.66 -5.68 8.72
N PHE A 160 12.80 -5.28 8.17
CA PHE A 160 12.98 -5.07 6.73
C PHE A 160 13.54 -6.32 6.04
N SER A 161 13.41 -6.41 4.72
CA SER A 161 14.01 -7.50 3.93
C SER A 161 15.54 -7.41 3.77
N PHE A 162 16.16 -6.37 4.35
CA PHE A 162 17.58 -6.04 4.31
C PHE A 162 17.96 -5.26 5.59
N ASP A 163 19.24 -5.23 5.93
CA ASP A 163 19.73 -4.66 7.20
C ASP A 163 20.45 -3.32 7.02
N GLU A 164 20.91 -3.02 5.81
CA GLU A 164 21.72 -1.85 5.52
C GLU A 164 20.91 -0.54 5.66
N PRO A 165 21.49 0.51 6.28
CA PRO A 165 20.88 1.84 6.31
C PRO A 165 20.60 2.33 4.89
N HIS A 166 19.37 2.80 4.66
CA HIS A 166 18.94 3.25 3.34
C HIS A 166 17.71 4.17 3.47
N GLU A 167 17.57 5.18 2.60
CA GLU A 167 16.37 6.03 2.54
C GLU A 167 15.05 5.22 2.42
N LYS A 168 15.07 4.03 1.80
CA LYS A 168 13.90 3.15 1.66
C LYS A 168 13.45 2.51 2.98
N ARG A 169 14.19 2.73 4.06
CA ARG A 169 13.76 2.38 5.43
C ARG A 169 12.94 3.49 6.07
N HIS A 170 12.86 4.68 5.47
CA HIS A 170 12.21 5.82 6.09
C HIS A 170 10.75 5.95 5.64
N MET A 171 9.93 6.51 6.51
CA MET A 171 8.55 6.93 6.25
C MET A 171 8.25 8.17 7.08
N ARG A 172 7.20 8.91 6.75
CA ARG A 172 6.71 9.97 7.63
C ARG A 172 6.31 9.37 8.98
N LYS A 173 6.61 10.07 10.07
CA LYS A 173 6.46 9.57 11.43
C LYS A 173 5.09 8.94 11.74
N GLU A 174 4.00 9.59 11.35
CA GLU A 174 2.65 9.08 11.61
C GLU A 174 2.39 7.74 10.90
N ALA A 175 2.83 7.62 9.65
CA ALA A 175 2.74 6.38 8.89
C ALA A 175 3.66 5.30 9.50
N ALA A 176 4.89 5.65 9.89
CA ALA A 176 5.83 4.73 10.54
C ALA A 176 5.24 4.11 11.82
N GLU A 177 4.69 4.92 12.73
CA GLU A 177 4.06 4.46 13.97
C GLU A 177 2.83 3.58 13.69
N ALA A 178 2.08 3.87 12.62
CA ALA A 178 0.97 3.03 12.18
C ALA A 178 1.45 1.69 11.61
N LEU A 179 2.56 1.68 10.87
CA LEU A 179 3.17 0.47 10.32
C LEU A 179 3.64 -0.48 11.41
N GLU A 180 4.25 0.06 12.47
CA GLU A 180 4.66 -0.72 13.65
C GLU A 180 3.46 -1.45 14.29
N LYS A 181 2.31 -0.77 14.40
CA LYS A 181 1.07 -1.39 14.91
C LYS A 181 0.56 -2.46 13.96
N LEU A 182 0.58 -2.22 12.64
CA LEU A 182 0.19 -3.19 11.63
C LEU A 182 1.05 -4.46 11.73
N PHE A 183 2.37 -4.32 11.82
CA PHE A 183 3.29 -5.45 11.94
C PHE A 183 3.15 -6.19 13.28
N ALA A 184 2.86 -5.47 14.37
CA ALA A 184 2.54 -6.09 15.65
C ALA A 184 1.24 -6.89 15.59
N GLY A 185 0.20 -6.37 14.92
CA GLY A 185 -1.05 -7.08 14.65
C GLY A 185 -0.83 -8.36 13.83
N ALA A 186 -0.10 -8.24 12.71
CA ALA A 186 0.27 -9.38 11.88
C ALA A 186 0.97 -10.47 12.70
N LYS A 187 1.95 -10.07 13.51
CA LYS A 187 2.69 -10.98 14.37
C LYS A 187 1.80 -11.68 15.39
N ALA A 188 0.81 -10.99 15.96
CA ALA A 188 -0.15 -11.58 16.90
C ALA A 188 -0.99 -12.69 16.24
N ASP A 189 -1.28 -12.55 14.95
CA ASP A 189 -2.00 -13.53 14.14
C ASP A 189 -1.11 -14.59 13.48
N GLY A 190 0.20 -14.62 13.81
CA GLY A 190 1.16 -15.59 13.25
C GLY A 190 1.52 -15.31 11.78
N ILE A 191 1.39 -14.05 11.37
CA ILE A 191 1.76 -13.52 10.05
C ILE A 191 3.11 -12.82 10.16
N GLU A 192 4.05 -13.18 9.28
CA GLU A 192 5.38 -12.59 9.23
C GLU A 192 5.52 -11.69 8.00
N LEU A 193 5.55 -10.38 8.23
CA LEU A 193 5.76 -9.37 7.20
C LEU A 193 7.21 -8.89 7.18
N ARG A 194 7.61 -8.34 6.03
CA ARG A 194 8.86 -7.61 5.82
C ARG A 194 8.58 -6.32 5.07
N ALA A 195 9.05 -5.20 5.61
CA ALA A 195 9.09 -3.95 4.87
C ALA A 195 10.21 -4.02 3.80
N VAL A 196 9.94 -3.52 2.60
CA VAL A 196 10.87 -3.63 1.45
C VAL A 196 11.31 -2.26 0.95
N SER A 197 10.37 -1.33 0.79
CA SER A 197 10.69 0.02 0.30
C SER A 197 9.65 1.07 0.74
N GLY A 198 10.04 1.95 1.65
CA GLY A 198 9.32 3.17 2.04
C GLY A 198 9.70 4.36 1.17
N TYR A 199 10.27 5.40 1.79
CA TYR A 199 10.60 6.67 1.16
C TYR A 199 11.59 6.52 -0.01
N ARG A 200 11.38 7.36 -1.03
CA ARG A 200 12.26 7.47 -2.18
C ARG A 200 12.33 8.91 -2.64
N SER A 201 13.51 9.50 -2.53
CA SER A 201 13.81 10.85 -2.99
C SER A 201 13.56 11.03 -4.49
N TYR A 202 13.33 12.28 -4.87
CA TYR A 202 13.17 12.67 -6.27
C TYR A 202 14.37 12.23 -7.11
N GLN A 203 15.59 12.46 -6.62
CA GLN A 203 16.85 12.18 -7.29
C GLN A 203 17.05 10.67 -7.52
N ARG A 204 16.65 9.85 -6.55
CA ARG A 204 16.64 8.40 -6.75
C ARG A 204 15.59 7.98 -7.78
N GLN A 205 14.40 8.57 -7.75
CA GLN A 205 13.38 8.30 -8.77
C GLN A 205 13.86 8.71 -10.18
N VAL A 206 14.62 9.81 -10.32
CA VAL A 206 15.29 10.19 -11.59
C VAL A 206 16.25 9.10 -12.04
N SER A 207 17.08 8.59 -11.13
CA SER A 207 18.06 7.55 -11.44
C SER A 207 17.39 6.25 -11.89
N ILE A 208 16.35 5.80 -11.18
CA ILE A 208 15.55 4.62 -11.52
C ILE A 208 14.88 4.79 -12.89
N TYR A 209 14.20 5.92 -13.09
CA TYR A 209 13.49 6.19 -14.34
C TYR A 209 14.46 6.21 -15.54
N ASN A 210 15.58 6.92 -15.43
CA ASN A 210 16.58 6.99 -16.49
C ASN A 210 17.22 5.62 -16.78
N ASN A 211 17.49 4.83 -15.75
CA ASN A 211 18.00 3.47 -15.94
C ASN A 211 16.98 2.57 -16.64
N ASN A 212 15.69 2.66 -16.29
CA ASN A 212 14.62 1.92 -16.96
C ASN A 212 14.47 2.34 -18.42
N VAL A 213 14.49 3.65 -18.72
CA VAL A 213 14.47 4.13 -20.12
C VAL A 213 15.65 3.58 -20.90
N LYS A 214 16.86 3.59 -20.32
CA LYS A 214 18.07 3.08 -20.96
C LYS A 214 18.03 1.58 -21.22
N THR A 215 17.46 0.79 -20.31
CA THR A 215 17.51 -0.68 -20.35
C THR A 215 16.28 -1.32 -20.98
N LYS A 216 15.11 -0.70 -20.86
CA LYS A 216 13.81 -1.24 -21.27
C LYS A 216 13.07 -0.38 -22.30
N GLY A 217 13.54 0.85 -22.54
CA GLY A 217 12.92 1.80 -23.45
C GLY A 217 11.86 2.68 -22.79
N GLN A 218 11.58 3.83 -23.40
CA GLN A 218 10.70 4.86 -22.82
C GLN A 218 9.25 4.42 -22.70
N GLU A 219 8.67 3.83 -23.76
CA GLU A 219 7.26 3.40 -23.76
C GLU A 219 6.96 2.38 -22.65
N TYR A 220 7.84 1.39 -22.48
CA TYR A 220 7.72 0.43 -21.38
C TYR A 220 7.84 1.13 -20.02
N THR A 221 8.82 2.03 -19.88
CA THR A 221 9.08 2.74 -18.61
C THR A 221 7.92 3.63 -18.21
N ASP A 222 7.31 4.35 -19.14
CA ASP A 222 6.17 5.25 -18.87
C ASP A 222 4.95 4.47 -18.37
N ARG A 223 4.80 3.22 -18.80
CA ARG A 223 3.76 2.31 -18.30
C ARG A 223 4.04 1.86 -16.87
N VAL A 224 5.23 1.33 -16.59
CA VAL A 224 5.50 0.60 -15.34
C VAL A 224 6.21 1.40 -14.24
N SER A 225 6.76 2.57 -14.56
CA SER A 225 7.49 3.41 -13.61
C SER A 225 6.78 4.73 -13.40
N SER A 226 6.86 5.29 -12.19
CA SER A 226 6.50 6.68 -11.96
C SER A 226 7.55 7.60 -12.58
N VAL A 227 7.10 8.69 -13.21
CA VAL A 227 7.97 9.82 -13.57
C VAL A 227 8.43 10.49 -12.25
N PRO A 228 9.66 11.05 -12.18
CA PRO A 228 10.11 11.79 -11.01
C PRO A 228 9.10 12.87 -10.58
N GLY A 229 8.83 12.97 -9.27
CA GLY A 229 7.77 13.84 -8.72
C GLY A 229 6.37 13.23 -8.72
N ARG A 230 6.14 12.05 -9.34
CA ARG A 230 4.84 11.38 -9.41
C ARG A 230 4.80 10.01 -8.72
N SER A 231 5.84 9.69 -7.95
CA SER A 231 5.89 8.46 -7.16
C SER A 231 5.32 8.71 -5.77
N GLU A 232 4.41 7.85 -5.31
CA GLU A 232 3.91 7.94 -3.94
C GLU A 232 5.00 7.73 -2.88
N HIS A 233 6.06 6.96 -3.17
CA HIS A 233 7.16 6.79 -2.22
C HIS A 233 7.83 8.11 -1.84
N GLN A 234 7.82 9.12 -2.70
CA GLN A 234 8.38 10.43 -2.37
C GLN A 234 7.56 11.18 -1.30
N THR A 235 6.29 10.81 -1.10
CA THR A 235 5.47 11.35 0.00
C THR A 235 5.90 10.84 1.37
N GLY A 236 6.63 9.72 1.43
CA GLY A 236 6.92 9.00 2.68
C GLY A 236 5.69 8.35 3.33
N LEU A 237 4.54 8.29 2.62
CA LEU A 237 3.29 7.69 3.09
C LEU A 237 2.99 6.33 2.47
N ALA A 238 3.79 5.90 1.48
CA ALA A 238 3.68 4.60 0.85
C ALA A 238 4.81 3.67 1.34
N ILE A 239 4.49 2.39 1.48
CA ILE A 239 5.49 1.35 1.71
C ILE A 239 5.13 0.06 0.98
N ASP A 240 6.16 -0.53 0.39
CA ASP A 240 6.11 -1.89 -0.13
C ASP A 240 6.35 -2.89 1.01
N VAL A 241 5.44 -3.84 1.16
CA VAL A 241 5.49 -4.93 2.14
C VAL A 241 5.45 -6.27 1.43
N SER A 242 6.26 -7.22 1.89
CA SER A 242 6.25 -8.60 1.43
C SER A 242 6.36 -9.56 2.61
N SER A 243 6.68 -10.83 2.35
CA SER A 243 6.89 -11.84 3.37
C SER A 243 8.01 -12.81 2.99
N PRO A 244 8.68 -13.43 3.98
CA PRO A 244 9.67 -14.47 3.69
C PRO A 244 9.08 -15.68 2.97
N SER A 245 7.78 -15.95 3.14
CA SER A 245 7.07 -17.09 2.52
C SER A 245 7.06 -17.01 0.99
N VAL A 246 7.12 -15.81 0.41
CA VAL A 246 7.26 -15.57 -1.03
C VAL A 246 8.66 -15.10 -1.41
N GLY A 247 9.63 -15.16 -0.49
CA GLY A 247 11.01 -14.72 -0.75
C GLY A 247 11.19 -13.20 -0.78
N ASN A 248 10.32 -12.45 -0.11
CA ASN A 248 10.31 -10.99 -0.05
C ASN A 248 10.14 -10.28 -1.42
N VAL A 249 9.64 -10.98 -2.44
CA VAL A 249 9.41 -10.39 -3.76
C VAL A 249 8.21 -9.44 -3.75
N LEU A 250 8.27 -8.42 -4.60
CA LEU A 250 7.19 -7.46 -4.85
C LEU A 250 6.47 -7.84 -6.15
N GLU A 251 5.72 -8.95 -6.08
CA GLU A 251 5.01 -9.53 -7.22
C GLU A 251 3.60 -9.96 -6.79
N GLU A 252 2.68 -10.14 -7.74
CA GLU A 252 1.26 -10.46 -7.45
C GLU A 252 1.09 -11.73 -6.61
N VAL A 253 2.06 -12.64 -6.65
CA VAL A 253 2.09 -13.86 -5.81
C VAL A 253 1.95 -13.53 -4.33
N PHE A 254 2.45 -12.38 -3.86
CA PHE A 254 2.29 -11.94 -2.48
C PHE A 254 0.81 -11.83 -2.09
N GLY A 255 -0.05 -11.29 -2.97
CA GLY A 255 -1.49 -11.18 -2.72
C GLY A 255 -2.23 -12.51 -2.63
N THR A 256 -1.62 -13.61 -3.09
CA THR A 256 -2.16 -14.97 -2.95
C THR A 256 -1.63 -15.72 -1.73
N SER A 257 -0.60 -15.20 -1.08
CA SER A 257 -0.06 -15.73 0.17
C SER A 257 -1.00 -15.44 1.34
N LYS A 258 -0.86 -16.19 2.44
CA LYS A 258 -1.61 -15.90 3.68
C LYS A 258 -1.27 -14.50 4.22
N GLU A 259 -0.03 -14.04 4.03
CA GLU A 259 0.42 -12.74 4.51
C GLU A 259 -0.19 -11.58 3.71
N GLY A 260 -0.23 -11.69 2.38
CA GLY A 260 -0.88 -10.69 1.52
C GLY A 260 -2.40 -10.67 1.69
N GLN A 261 -3.04 -11.83 1.90
CA GLN A 261 -4.48 -11.91 2.22
C GLN A 261 -4.79 -11.24 3.55
N TRP A 262 -4.01 -11.53 4.60
CA TRP A 262 -4.14 -10.86 5.90
C TRP A 262 -3.93 -9.35 5.76
N LEU A 263 -2.92 -8.91 5.00
CA LEU A 263 -2.67 -7.49 4.76
C LEU A 263 -3.85 -6.81 4.08
N ALA A 264 -4.44 -7.43 3.05
CA ALA A 264 -5.59 -6.89 2.34
C ALA A 264 -6.85 -6.78 3.22
N GLU A 265 -7.00 -7.68 4.19
CA GLU A 265 -8.13 -7.68 5.14
C GLU A 265 -7.95 -6.64 6.26
N HIS A 266 -6.73 -6.50 6.80
CA HIS A 266 -6.49 -5.76 8.04
C HIS A 266 -5.79 -4.41 7.87
N ALA A 267 -5.17 -4.10 6.73
CA ALA A 267 -4.42 -2.85 6.55
C ALA A 267 -5.21 -1.59 6.95
N ALA A 268 -6.51 -1.56 6.62
CA ALA A 268 -7.40 -0.43 6.88
C ALA A 268 -7.57 -0.13 8.37
N GLU A 269 -7.53 -1.16 9.23
CA GLU A 269 -7.60 -1.01 10.69
C GLU A 269 -6.43 -0.19 11.25
N TYR A 270 -5.31 -0.15 10.52
CA TYR A 270 -4.10 0.58 10.87
C TYR A 270 -3.91 1.87 10.04
N GLY A 271 -4.89 2.28 9.24
CA GLY A 271 -4.79 3.49 8.43
C GLY A 271 -4.14 3.33 7.06
N TYR A 272 -3.96 2.10 6.61
CA TYR A 272 -3.40 1.76 5.31
C TYR A 272 -4.45 1.21 4.35
N VAL A 273 -4.29 1.47 3.06
CA VAL A 273 -5.08 0.83 1.99
C VAL A 273 -4.16 0.12 1.01
N ILE A 274 -4.64 -0.96 0.37
CA ILE A 274 -4.01 -1.49 -0.83
C ILE A 274 -4.21 -0.46 -1.94
N ARG A 275 -3.14 0.16 -2.41
CA ARG A 275 -3.24 1.36 -3.25
C ARG A 275 -3.71 1.09 -4.68
N TYR A 276 -3.22 -0.01 -5.25
CA TYR A 276 -3.44 -0.40 -6.63
C TYR A 276 -4.19 -1.72 -6.65
N LEU A 277 -5.52 -1.63 -6.80
CA LEU A 277 -6.44 -2.76 -6.76
C LEU A 277 -6.50 -3.50 -8.10
N GLN A 278 -6.80 -4.80 -8.05
CA GLN A 278 -6.95 -5.61 -9.25
C GLN A 278 -8.10 -5.12 -10.13
N GLY A 279 -7.83 -4.88 -11.42
CA GLY A 279 -8.83 -4.45 -12.39
C GLY A 279 -9.13 -2.94 -12.38
N GLU A 280 -8.34 -2.15 -11.65
CA GLU A 280 -8.48 -0.69 -11.53
C GLU A 280 -7.32 0.07 -12.21
N GLU A 281 -6.68 -0.56 -13.20
CA GLU A 281 -5.54 0.00 -13.92
C GLU A 281 -5.92 1.25 -14.73
N ASP A 282 -7.12 1.25 -15.33
CA ASP A 282 -7.65 2.40 -16.08
C ASP A 282 -7.86 3.64 -15.19
N THR A 283 -8.08 3.42 -13.89
CA THR A 283 -8.31 4.47 -12.91
C THR A 283 -7.01 4.95 -12.29
N THR A 284 -6.17 4.03 -11.81
CA THR A 284 -4.96 4.35 -11.03
C THR A 284 -3.73 4.58 -11.91
N GLY A 285 -3.71 4.00 -13.12
CA GLY A 285 -2.57 3.99 -14.02
C GLY A 285 -1.46 2.98 -13.67
N TYR A 286 -1.72 2.07 -12.73
CA TYR A 286 -0.80 1.01 -12.31
C TYR A 286 -1.52 -0.34 -12.27
N VAL A 287 -0.77 -1.41 -12.55
CA VAL A 287 -1.24 -2.80 -12.42
C VAL A 287 -1.57 -3.14 -10.96
N TYR A 288 -2.18 -4.30 -10.71
CA TYR A 288 -2.39 -4.78 -9.36
C TYR A 288 -1.07 -4.91 -8.58
N GLU A 289 -0.98 -4.24 -7.43
CA GLU A 289 0.19 -4.30 -6.54
C GLU A 289 -0.24 -4.62 -5.10
N PRO A 290 -0.43 -5.90 -4.75
CA PRO A 290 -0.85 -6.31 -3.40
C PRO A 290 0.12 -5.93 -2.28
N TRP A 291 1.36 -5.60 -2.64
CA TRP A 291 2.42 -5.24 -1.70
C TRP A 291 2.45 -3.75 -1.37
N HIS A 292 1.92 -2.88 -2.24
CA HIS A 292 2.03 -1.42 -2.10
C HIS A 292 0.86 -0.90 -1.26
N ILE A 293 1.17 -0.54 -0.01
CA ILE A 293 0.18 0.03 0.91
C ILE A 293 0.40 1.54 1.10
N ARG A 294 -0.70 2.27 1.18
CA ARG A 294 -0.71 3.73 1.29
C ARG A 294 -1.39 4.17 2.58
N TYR A 295 -0.68 4.94 3.41
CA TYR A 295 -1.21 5.54 4.63
C TYR A 295 -2.07 6.77 4.31
N ILE A 296 -3.27 6.83 4.91
CA ILE A 296 -4.20 7.97 4.82
C ILE A 296 -4.93 8.27 6.14
N GLY A 297 -4.50 7.66 7.25
CA GLY A 297 -5.18 7.73 8.55
C GLY A 297 -6.27 6.66 8.72
N THR A 298 -6.48 6.22 9.97
CA THR A 298 -7.34 5.08 10.30
C THR A 298 -8.81 5.27 9.90
N ASP A 299 -9.35 6.46 10.11
CA ASP A 299 -10.77 6.72 9.85
C ASP A 299 -11.09 6.72 8.36
N LEU A 300 -10.26 7.38 7.54
CA LEU A 300 -10.39 7.37 6.08
C LEU A 300 -10.08 6.00 5.49
N ALA A 301 -9.04 5.29 5.95
CA ALA A 301 -8.70 3.97 5.42
C ALA A 301 -9.83 2.95 5.60
N LEU A 302 -10.48 2.95 6.78
CA LEU A 302 -11.65 2.12 7.02
C LEU A 302 -12.82 2.47 6.10
N ASP A 303 -13.05 3.75 5.83
CA ASP A 303 -14.14 4.19 4.94
C ASP A 303 -13.84 3.87 3.46
N VAL A 304 -12.60 4.06 3.01
CA VAL A 304 -12.13 3.63 1.69
C VAL A 304 -12.34 2.12 1.52
N ALA A 305 -11.88 1.31 2.48
CA ALA A 305 -12.02 -0.14 2.43
C ALA A 305 -13.49 -0.58 2.37
N LYS A 306 -14.38 0.06 3.13
CA LYS A 306 -15.83 -0.19 3.07
C LYS A 306 -16.45 0.19 1.72
N SER A 307 -15.98 1.27 1.12
CA SER A 307 -16.49 1.76 -0.17
C SER A 307 -16.09 0.87 -1.35
N GLY A 308 -14.93 0.21 -1.26
CA GLY A 308 -14.33 -0.55 -2.35
C GLY A 308 -13.82 0.32 -3.51
N LEU A 309 -13.68 1.64 -3.28
CA LEU A 309 -13.19 2.59 -4.26
C LEU A 309 -11.66 2.70 -4.21
N THR A 310 -11.07 3.07 -5.35
CA THR A 310 -9.70 3.59 -5.39
C THR A 310 -9.59 4.95 -4.70
N LEU A 311 -8.38 5.41 -4.36
CA LEU A 311 -8.19 6.75 -3.81
C LEU A 311 -8.55 7.85 -4.82
N GLU A 312 -8.32 7.60 -6.11
CA GLU A 312 -8.78 8.46 -7.21
C GLU A 312 -10.29 8.68 -7.16
N GLU A 313 -11.08 7.60 -7.09
CA GLU A 313 -12.53 7.70 -7.04
C GLU A 313 -13.03 8.23 -5.70
N TYR A 314 -12.39 7.84 -4.60
CA TYR A 314 -12.81 8.21 -3.25
C TYR A 314 -12.67 9.72 -2.98
N PHE A 315 -11.60 10.35 -3.48
CA PHE A 315 -11.36 11.79 -3.37
C PHE A 315 -11.84 12.60 -4.59
N ASP A 316 -12.49 11.98 -5.57
CA ASP A 316 -13.15 12.72 -6.66
C ASP A 316 -14.33 13.51 -6.10
N GLU A 317 -14.36 14.83 -6.32
CA GLU A 317 -15.49 15.70 -5.97
C GLU A 317 -16.85 15.13 -6.42
N ALA A 318 -16.90 14.46 -7.57
CA ALA A 318 -18.14 13.86 -8.07
C ALA A 318 -18.69 12.74 -7.14
N ASN A 319 -17.84 12.14 -6.31
CA ASN A 319 -18.16 11.09 -5.35
C ASN A 319 -18.20 11.59 -3.90
N ILE A 320 -17.85 12.87 -3.67
CA ILE A 320 -17.99 13.57 -2.40
C ILE A 320 -19.31 14.33 -2.46
N LYS A 321 -20.43 13.66 -2.17
CA LYS A 321 -21.75 14.30 -2.13
C LYS A 321 -22.24 14.40 -0.70
N LEU A 322 -22.40 15.65 -0.26
CA LEU A 322 -23.20 16.08 0.90
C LEU A 322 -24.66 15.61 0.76
#